data_AF-A0AAD5LBB7-F1
#
_entry.id   AF-A0AAD5LBB7-F1
#
_cell.length_a   1.000
_cell.length_b   1.000
_cell.length_c   1.000
_cell.angle_alpha   90.00
_cell.angle_beta   90.00
_cell.angle_gamma   90.00
#
_symmetry.space_group_name_H-M   'P 1'
#
loop_
_entity.id
_entity.type
_entity.pdbx_description
1 polymer ?
#
loop_
_entity_poly.entity_id
_entity_poly.type
_entity_poly.pdbx_seq_one_letter_code
_entity_poly.pdbx_strand_id
1 'polypeptide(L)'
;MNNMIVLLLVANAWATPLIQFTTLKTSVARSRLLCLVINLALDITSYVVFPIALFLPYYADFNPVIKSFDVRFWYTDRWLIQMINEWQMLFVTSRWDGVLKMLIVFNVVRALQTIPKLVAPRGAIIQPKPGPRISGLVRKKSAPKLEATTTSRVERLGRCVLALSGAFVLVVHLHAASHASNPRCLVQVRPWFARQAACSLMEINCAITGRIGDAADFDDALRSSDARWVSYLIVRHCSTVHVTPLFKELRHLVGFKVFNSTLEHWDDDAALTSRHHPRMLFVFLIQVNMTALPAGLYGRDLPPRLLDIEICRTNLTTLPSVLSSRWPRGLFLLLEEFQFESFPSVIAEMKPHYVSLALNGFTTIPVEFWENDKLYFLNLNGNPISTLPPVSALRVVPPLPWWWMIRTNVSSLPDWYDLDSARRIFAGGTPLCEQLSSGVTAVENKRRWEQMARMIDCSVPLEQVKLHHYPIYNELVYNP
;
A
#
# COMPACT_ATOMS: atom_id res chain seq x y z
N MET A 1 16.11 8.56 6.55
CA MET A 1 15.89 7.30 7.29
C MET A 1 16.83 6.17 6.84
N ASN A 2 16.88 5.82 5.55
CA ASN A 2 17.76 4.75 5.05
C ASN A 2 19.23 4.88 5.50
N ASN A 3 19.81 6.09 5.46
CA ASN A 3 21.16 6.33 5.95
C ASN A 3 21.35 5.95 7.43
N MET A 4 20.36 6.21 8.28
CA MET A 4 20.42 5.86 9.70
C MET A 4 20.37 4.34 9.90
N ILE A 5 19.48 3.64 9.18
CA ILE A 5 19.39 2.17 9.25
C ILE A 5 20.71 1.52 8.83
N VAL A 6 21.32 2.02 7.75
CA VAL A 6 22.60 1.50 7.28
C VAL A 6 23.71 1.80 8.29
N LEU A 7 23.75 3.00 8.87
CA LEU A 7 24.73 3.33 9.91
C LEU A 7 24.60 2.42 11.13
N LEU A 8 23.38 2.10 11.56
CA LEU A 8 23.15 1.14 12.66
C LEU A 8 23.63 -0.26 12.30
N LEU A 9 23.36 -0.72 11.07
CA LEU A 9 23.80 -2.03 10.60
C LEU A 9 25.33 -2.13 10.55
N VAL A 10 26.00 -1.10 10.03
CA VAL A 10 27.47 -1.02 10.00
C VAL A 10 28.02 -0.93 11.42
N ALA A 11 27.44 -0.10 12.28
CA ALA A 11 27.83 0.01 13.68
C ALA A 11 27.70 -1.33 14.43
N ASN A 12 26.62 -2.08 14.18
CA ASN A 12 26.40 -3.40 14.79
C ASN A 12 27.46 -4.40 14.33
N ALA A 13 27.76 -4.41 13.02
CA ALA A 13 28.82 -5.25 12.46
C ALA A 13 30.21 -4.91 13.04
N TRP A 14 30.51 -3.63 13.28
CA TRP A 14 31.83 -3.20 13.72
C TRP A 14 32.01 -3.08 15.25
N ALA A 15 30.92 -3.00 16.01
CA ALA A 15 30.98 -2.84 17.47
C ALA A 15 31.84 -3.93 18.13
N THR A 16 31.56 -5.20 17.83
CA THR A 16 32.27 -6.33 18.46
C THR A 16 33.76 -6.38 18.09
N PRO A 17 34.16 -6.29 16.80
CA PRO A 17 35.58 -6.20 16.43
C PRO A 17 36.31 -4.99 17.04
N LEU A 18 35.72 -3.80 17.03
CA LEU A 18 36.34 -2.56 17.52
C LEU A 18 36.53 -2.57 19.04
N ILE A 19 35.50 -2.98 19.79
CA ILE A 19 35.59 -3.07 21.25
C ILE A 19 36.69 -4.06 21.62
N GLN A 20 36.72 -5.23 20.99
CA GLN A 20 37.74 -6.22 21.32
C GLN A 20 39.16 -5.79 20.93
N PHE A 21 39.34 -5.04 19.83
CA PHE A 21 40.63 -4.47 19.46
C PHE A 21 41.12 -3.43 20.47
N THR A 22 40.23 -2.54 20.92
CA THR A 22 40.57 -1.47 21.87
C THR A 22 40.70 -1.95 23.32
N THR A 23 40.00 -3.03 23.70
CA THR A 23 39.99 -3.60 25.05
C THR A 23 40.97 -4.76 25.25
N LEU A 24 41.92 -4.99 24.33
CA LEU A 24 42.95 -6.04 24.43
C LEU A 24 43.73 -6.04 25.75
N LYS A 25 43.76 -4.91 26.48
CA LYS A 25 44.46 -4.74 27.77
C LYS A 25 43.55 -4.69 29.01
N THR A 26 42.22 -4.77 28.87
CA THR A 26 41.28 -4.69 30.00
C THR A 26 40.70 -6.06 30.37
N SER A 27 39.95 -6.14 31.48
CA SER A 27 39.38 -7.42 31.92
C SER A 27 38.36 -7.98 30.93
N VAL A 28 38.49 -9.26 30.60
CA VAL A 28 37.63 -9.99 29.66
C VAL A 28 36.13 -9.80 29.97
N ALA A 29 35.78 -9.79 31.26
CA ALA A 29 34.40 -9.58 31.71
C ALA A 29 33.84 -8.20 31.34
N ARG A 30 34.66 -7.13 31.47
CA ARG A 30 34.24 -5.76 31.10
C ARG A 30 34.10 -5.60 29.59
N SER A 31 35.04 -6.15 28.81
CA SER A 31 34.96 -6.15 27.34
C SER A 31 33.71 -6.88 26.84
N ARG A 32 33.38 -8.04 27.42
CA ARG A 32 32.17 -8.80 27.09
C ARG A 32 30.89 -8.07 27.48
N LEU A 33 30.86 -7.45 28.66
CA LEU A 33 29.72 -6.65 29.10
C LEU A 33 29.48 -5.47 28.17
N LEU A 34 30.54 -4.74 27.82
CA LEU A 34 30.46 -3.59 26.91
C LEU A 34 29.95 -3.99 25.51
N CYS A 35 30.47 -5.08 24.93
CA CYS A 35 29.97 -5.63 23.67
C CYS A 35 28.47 -5.95 23.74
N LEU A 36 28.02 -6.64 24.80
CA LEU A 36 26.62 -7.04 24.94
C LEU A 36 25.70 -5.83 25.09
N VAL A 37 26.08 -4.82 25.87
CA VAL A 37 25.28 -3.61 26.07
C VAL A 37 25.17 -2.81 24.78
N ILE A 38 26.27 -2.62 24.05
CA ILE A 38 26.27 -1.87 22.79
C ILE A 38 25.46 -2.60 21.72
N ASN A 39 25.66 -3.91 21.54
CA ASN A 39 24.89 -4.67 20.56
C ASN A 39 23.40 -4.70 20.90
N LEU A 40 23.05 -4.86 22.19
CA LEU A 40 21.66 -4.80 22.64
C LEU A 40 21.03 -3.44 22.31
N ALA A 41 21.74 -2.34 22.56
CA ALA A 41 21.24 -0.99 22.23
C ALA A 41 21.02 -0.81 20.72
N LEU A 42 21.95 -1.29 19.89
CA LEU A 42 21.85 -1.22 18.42
C LEU A 42 20.70 -2.09 17.89
N ASP A 43 20.52 -3.30 18.44
CA ASP A 43 19.43 -4.21 18.08
C ASP A 43 18.06 -3.65 18.49
N ILE A 44 17.91 -3.16 19.72
CA ILE A 44 16.67 -2.51 20.18
C ILE A 44 16.36 -1.28 19.33
N THR A 45 17.37 -0.47 19.01
CA THR A 45 17.16 0.71 18.18
C THR A 45 16.65 0.29 16.80
N SER A 46 17.32 -0.65 16.13
CA SER A 46 17.00 -1.06 14.77
C SER A 46 15.66 -1.81 14.64
N TYR A 47 15.26 -2.59 15.65
CA TYR A 47 14.10 -3.49 15.58
C TYR A 47 12.90 -3.08 16.41
N VAL A 48 13.05 -2.11 17.32
CA VAL A 48 11.95 -1.58 18.12
C VAL A 48 11.77 -0.10 17.86
N VAL A 49 12.80 0.72 18.10
CA VAL A 49 12.69 2.18 18.01
C VAL A 49 12.38 2.64 16.58
N PHE A 50 13.11 2.13 15.59
CA PHE A 50 12.88 2.51 14.19
C PHE A 50 11.50 2.08 13.67
N PRO A 51 11.06 0.81 13.82
CA PRO A 51 9.71 0.41 13.42
C PRO A 51 8.60 1.19 14.13
N ILE A 52 8.75 1.51 15.42
CA ILE A 52 7.77 2.35 16.14
C ILE A 52 7.74 3.75 15.54
N ALA A 53 8.91 4.39 15.36
CA ALA A 53 9.02 5.72 14.78
C ALA A 53 8.42 5.78 13.36
N LEU A 54 8.62 4.72 12.56
CA LEU A 54 8.03 4.53 11.25
C LEU A 54 6.51 4.37 11.29
N PHE A 55 5.97 3.67 12.28
CA PHE A 55 4.54 3.39 12.38
C PHE A 55 3.73 4.58 12.90
N LEU A 56 4.32 5.44 13.74
CA LEU A 56 3.62 6.54 14.40
C LEU A 56 2.86 7.49 13.45
N PRO A 57 3.42 7.94 12.30
CA PRO A 57 2.67 8.77 11.35
C PRO A 57 1.42 8.08 10.82
N TYR A 58 1.54 6.81 10.41
CA TYR A 58 0.40 6.03 9.91
C TYR A 58 -0.65 5.78 11.00
N TYR A 59 -0.22 5.60 12.25
CA TYR A 59 -1.16 5.49 13.36
C TYR A 59 -1.96 6.78 13.58
N ALA A 60 -1.32 7.95 13.42
CA ALA A 60 -2.00 9.24 13.54
C ALA A 60 -3.00 9.49 12.39
N ASP A 61 -2.71 8.97 11.19
CA ASP A 61 -3.59 9.07 10.02
C ASP A 61 -4.74 8.04 10.02
N PHE A 62 -4.68 7.00 10.86
CA PHE A 62 -5.67 5.94 10.91
C PHE A 62 -6.97 6.40 11.57
N ASN A 63 -8.09 6.21 10.88
CA ASN A 63 -9.41 6.56 11.42
C ASN A 63 -10.11 5.32 12.01
N PRO A 64 -10.28 5.24 13.35
CA PRO A 64 -10.84 4.07 14.01
C PRO A 64 -12.33 3.86 13.73
N VAL A 65 -13.05 4.91 13.29
CA VAL A 65 -14.49 4.83 12.98
C VAL A 65 -14.72 4.04 11.69
N ILE A 66 -13.95 4.37 10.64
CA ILE A 66 -14.05 3.70 9.33
C ILE A 66 -13.15 2.46 9.23
N LYS A 67 -12.32 2.19 10.26
CA LYS A 67 -11.32 1.10 10.30
C LYS A 67 -10.39 1.10 9.09
N SER A 68 -10.08 2.29 8.59
CA SER A 68 -9.27 2.52 7.40
C SER A 68 -8.62 3.90 7.48
N PHE A 69 -7.80 4.22 6.50
CA PHE A 69 -7.34 5.59 6.27
C PHE A 69 -8.44 6.40 5.58
N ASP A 70 -8.45 7.70 5.83
CA ASP A 70 -9.28 8.62 5.06
C ASP A 70 -9.00 8.46 3.56
N VAL A 71 -10.06 8.55 2.75
CA VAL A 71 -10.01 8.32 1.30
C VAL A 71 -8.92 9.15 0.62
N ARG A 72 -8.65 10.37 1.13
CA ARG A 72 -7.59 11.26 0.61
C ARG A 72 -6.22 10.60 0.51
N PHE A 73 -5.87 9.73 1.47
CA PHE A 73 -4.55 9.14 1.57
C PHE A 73 -4.32 8.10 0.48
N TRP A 74 -5.35 7.31 0.15
CA TRP A 74 -5.32 6.35 -0.94
C TRP A 74 -5.14 7.01 -2.32
N TYR A 75 -5.61 8.25 -2.47
CA TYR A 75 -5.46 9.04 -3.70
C TYR A 75 -4.29 10.03 -3.68
N THR A 76 -3.50 10.07 -2.60
CA THR A 76 -2.28 10.88 -2.53
C THR A 76 -1.10 10.00 -2.96
N ASP A 77 -0.62 10.19 -4.18
CA ASP A 77 0.33 9.29 -4.87
C ASP A 77 1.64 9.11 -4.08
N ARG A 78 2.15 10.20 -3.51
CA ARG A 78 3.36 10.20 -2.66
C ARG A 78 3.14 9.43 -1.36
N TRP A 79 1.99 9.60 -0.70
CA TRP A 79 1.70 8.91 0.56
C TRP A 79 1.55 7.41 0.31
N LEU A 80 0.78 7.03 -0.73
CA LEU A 80 0.52 5.64 -1.09
C LEU A 80 1.82 4.87 -1.36
N ILE A 81 2.72 5.45 -2.16
CA ILE A 81 3.97 4.78 -2.51
C ILE A 81 4.98 4.77 -1.35
N GLN A 82 5.01 5.81 -0.52
CA GLN A 82 5.83 5.85 0.69
C GLN A 82 5.36 4.76 1.66
N MET A 83 4.05 4.65 1.89
CA MET A 83 3.45 3.60 2.68
C MET A 83 3.84 2.21 2.15
N ILE A 84 3.66 1.93 0.84
CA ILE A 84 4.03 0.64 0.24
C ILE A 84 5.51 0.30 0.43
N ASN A 85 6.40 1.30 0.33
CA ASN A 85 7.83 1.11 0.51
C ASN A 85 8.22 0.91 1.98
N GLU A 86 7.65 1.69 2.89
CA GLU A 86 8.00 1.67 4.31
C GLU A 86 7.39 0.49 5.06
N TRP A 87 6.19 0.07 4.67
CA TRP A 87 5.52 -1.08 5.28
C TRP A 87 6.27 -2.38 5.07
N GLN A 88 7.11 -2.47 4.03
CA GLN A 88 8.03 -3.59 3.84
C GLN A 88 9.06 -3.73 4.98
N MET A 89 9.34 -2.65 5.72
CA MET A 89 10.22 -2.71 6.90
C MET A 89 9.46 -3.10 8.17
N LEU A 90 8.18 -2.74 8.25
CA LEU A 90 7.32 -3.02 9.41
C LEU A 90 6.83 -4.47 9.41
N PHE A 91 6.38 -4.96 8.25
CA PHE A 91 5.79 -6.29 8.12
C PHE A 91 6.79 -7.31 7.57
N VAL A 92 6.49 -8.58 7.82
CA VAL A 92 7.28 -9.69 7.27
C VAL A 92 6.96 -9.81 5.78
N THR A 93 7.94 -9.52 4.93
CA THR A 93 7.77 -9.52 3.46
C THR A 93 8.10 -10.87 2.82
N SER A 94 8.86 -11.71 3.51
CA SER A 94 9.26 -13.04 3.03
C SER A 94 9.54 -13.99 4.19
N ARG A 95 9.60 -15.29 3.89
CA ARG A 95 9.96 -16.31 4.90
C ARG A 95 11.32 -16.03 5.55
N TRP A 96 12.31 -15.63 4.75
CA TRP A 96 13.66 -15.34 5.23
C TRP A 96 13.71 -14.07 6.06
N ASP A 97 12.99 -13.03 5.66
CA ASP A 97 12.84 -11.80 6.45
C ASP A 97 12.23 -12.11 7.83
N GLY A 98 11.18 -12.94 7.87
CA GLY A 98 10.59 -13.40 9.12
C GLY A 98 11.58 -14.14 10.02
N VAL A 99 12.35 -15.09 9.46
CA VAL A 99 13.38 -15.82 10.22
C VAL A 99 14.45 -14.86 10.78
N LEU A 100 14.94 -13.92 9.97
CA LEU A 100 15.95 -12.95 10.39
C LEU A 100 15.44 -12.05 11.53
N LYS A 101 14.22 -11.53 11.42
CA LYS A 101 13.59 -10.75 12.50
C LYS A 101 13.47 -11.57 13.80
N MET A 102 13.11 -12.84 13.71
CA MET A 102 13.02 -13.73 14.89
C MET A 102 14.38 -14.02 15.53
N LEU A 103 15.44 -14.22 14.75
CA LEU A 103 16.80 -14.43 15.27
C LEU A 103 17.27 -13.24 16.11
N ILE A 104 16.87 -12.03 15.72
CA ILE A 104 17.29 -10.81 16.40
C ILE A 104 16.52 -10.62 17.71
N VAL A 105 15.22 -10.92 17.72
CA VAL A 105 14.45 -11.00 18.97
C VAL A 105 15.09 -12.00 19.94
N PHE A 106 15.48 -13.18 19.45
CA PHE A 106 16.17 -14.17 20.28
C PHE A 106 17.50 -13.65 20.84
N ASN A 107 18.30 -12.96 20.02
CA ASN A 107 19.56 -12.34 20.46
C ASN A 107 19.34 -11.29 21.56
N VAL A 108 18.33 -10.43 21.41
CA VAL A 108 17.94 -9.43 22.42
C VAL A 108 17.55 -10.09 23.74
N VAL A 109 16.70 -11.13 23.71
CA VAL A 109 16.29 -11.86 24.91
C VAL A 109 17.49 -12.51 25.60
N ARG A 110 18.38 -13.15 24.83
CA ARG A 110 19.59 -13.77 25.36
C ARG A 110 20.54 -12.74 25.99
N ALA A 111 20.70 -11.57 25.39
CA ALA A 111 21.52 -10.49 25.92
C ALA A 111 20.94 -9.98 27.26
N LEU A 112 19.63 -9.72 27.33
CA LEU A 112 18.94 -9.29 28.55
C LEU A 112 19.06 -10.30 29.70
N GLN A 113 19.10 -11.60 29.41
CA GLN A 113 19.31 -12.64 30.43
C GLN A 113 20.78 -12.78 30.88
N THR A 114 21.73 -12.37 30.04
CA THR A 114 23.17 -12.55 30.29
C THR A 114 23.79 -11.36 31.01
N ILE A 115 23.36 -10.13 30.69
CA ILE A 115 23.90 -8.89 31.27
C ILE A 115 23.81 -8.89 32.82
N PRO A 116 22.67 -9.22 33.46
CA PRO A 116 22.58 -9.24 34.92
C PRO A 116 23.57 -10.21 35.57
N LYS A 117 23.86 -11.35 34.92
CA LYS A 117 24.82 -12.35 35.41
C LYS A 117 26.27 -11.86 35.36
N LEU A 118 26.58 -10.92 34.46
CA LEU A 118 27.91 -10.32 34.32
C LEU A 118 28.10 -9.08 35.22
N VAL A 119 27.01 -8.43 35.62
CA VAL A 119 27.01 -7.26 36.50
C VAL A 119 26.89 -7.64 37.98
N ALA A 120 26.21 -8.76 38.29
CA ALA A 120 26.04 -9.20 39.67
C ALA A 120 27.40 -9.37 40.38
N PRO A 121 27.62 -8.72 41.54
CA PRO A 121 28.83 -8.94 42.30
C PRO A 121 28.92 -10.44 42.64
N ARG A 122 30.10 -11.05 42.42
CA ARG A 122 30.38 -12.40 42.96
C ARG A 122 30.05 -12.35 44.45
N GLY A 123 28.96 -13.00 44.84
CA GLY A 123 28.41 -12.92 46.17
C GLY A 123 29.49 -13.15 47.22
N ALA A 124 29.44 -12.31 48.25
CA ALA A 124 30.12 -12.51 49.52
C ALA A 124 30.04 -13.98 49.92
N ILE A 125 31.20 -14.58 50.15
CA ILE A 125 31.29 -15.85 50.85
C ILE A 125 30.72 -15.58 52.24
N ILE A 126 29.48 -16.01 52.48
CA ILE A 126 28.94 -16.14 53.84
C ILE A 126 29.81 -17.21 54.49
N GLN A 127 30.75 -16.80 55.34
CA GLN A 127 31.50 -17.73 56.18
C GLN A 127 30.51 -18.42 57.13
N PRO A 128 30.45 -19.77 57.17
CA PRO A 128 29.72 -20.45 58.24
C PRO A 128 30.45 -20.22 59.56
N LYS A 129 29.69 -19.96 60.65
CA LYS A 129 30.22 -19.86 62.02
C LYS A 129 31.08 -21.09 62.37
N PRO A 130 32.18 -20.94 63.13
CA PRO A 130 33.06 -22.06 63.46
C PRO A 130 32.43 -22.97 64.53
N GLY A 131 32.12 -24.22 64.14
CA GLY A 131 32.00 -25.36 65.06
C GLY A 131 33.36 -26.05 65.26
N PRO A 132 33.51 -26.90 66.30
CA PRO A 132 34.82 -27.36 66.77
C PRO A 132 35.55 -28.24 65.75
N ARG A 133 36.87 -28.06 65.68
CA ARG A 133 37.82 -28.71 64.77
C ARG A 133 37.79 -30.24 64.92
N ILE A 134 37.64 -30.93 63.79
CA ILE A 134 38.14 -32.30 63.61
C ILE A 134 39.18 -32.27 62.49
N SER A 135 40.36 -32.79 62.81
CA SER A 135 41.55 -32.90 61.98
C SER A 135 41.35 -33.89 60.83
N GLY A 136 41.54 -33.43 59.59
CA GLY A 136 41.61 -34.27 58.40
C GLY A 136 42.30 -33.54 57.25
N LEU A 137 43.32 -34.19 56.66
CA LEU A 137 44.09 -33.70 55.52
C LEU A 137 43.17 -33.36 54.33
N VAL A 138 42.98 -32.08 54.04
CA VAL A 138 42.41 -31.63 52.76
C VAL A 138 43.48 -30.86 51.99
N ARG A 139 44.02 -31.55 50.99
CA ARG A 139 44.87 -31.09 49.90
C ARG A 139 44.41 -29.70 49.40
N LYS A 140 45.27 -28.68 49.55
CA LYS A 140 45.15 -27.38 48.86
C LYS A 140 45.12 -27.65 47.35
N LYS A 141 43.92 -27.76 46.75
CA LYS A 141 43.77 -27.55 45.31
C LYS A 141 43.96 -26.06 45.08
N SER A 142 45.12 -25.72 44.51
CA SER A 142 45.36 -24.40 43.93
C SER A 142 44.16 -24.00 43.06
N ALA A 143 43.62 -22.81 43.31
CA ALA A 143 42.67 -22.20 42.41
C ALA A 143 43.29 -22.17 41.00
N PRO A 144 42.54 -22.54 39.94
CA PRO A 144 43.08 -22.47 38.60
C PRO A 144 43.43 -21.01 38.33
N LYS A 145 44.70 -20.75 38.01
CA LYS A 145 45.10 -19.51 37.34
C LYS A 145 44.16 -19.36 36.15
N LEU A 146 43.43 -18.24 36.11
CA LEU A 146 42.61 -17.86 34.98
C LEU A 146 43.58 -17.51 33.84
N GLU A 147 44.09 -18.53 33.17
CA GLU A 147 44.89 -18.41 31.96
C GLU A 147 44.06 -17.61 30.94
N ALA A 148 44.69 -16.58 30.39
CA ALA A 148 44.14 -15.82 29.29
C ALA A 148 43.83 -16.80 28.15
N THR A 149 42.55 -17.08 27.94
CA THR A 149 42.08 -18.00 26.91
C THR A 149 42.49 -17.45 25.56
N THR A 150 43.40 -18.18 24.89
CA THR A 150 43.73 -18.00 23.47
C THR A 150 42.43 -17.93 22.68
N THR A 151 42.13 -16.78 22.07
CA THR A 151 40.90 -16.59 21.29
C THR A 151 40.78 -17.70 20.25
N SER A 152 39.63 -18.37 20.20
CA SER A 152 39.46 -19.54 19.34
C SER A 152 39.51 -19.12 17.86
N ARG A 153 39.93 -20.04 16.97
CA ARG A 153 39.91 -19.79 15.51
C ARG A 153 38.53 -19.36 15.02
N VAL A 154 37.47 -19.89 15.65
CA VAL A 154 36.07 -19.56 15.36
C VAL A 154 35.74 -18.11 15.72
N GLU A 155 36.17 -17.62 16.89
CA GLU A 155 35.97 -16.22 17.29
C GLU A 155 36.75 -15.24 16.41
N ARG A 156 37.96 -15.61 15.99
CA ARG A 156 38.73 -14.78 15.04
C ARG A 156 38.04 -14.72 13.68
N LEU A 157 37.58 -15.86 13.16
CA LEU A 157 36.83 -15.92 11.91
C LEU A 157 35.54 -15.10 11.97
N GLY A 158 34.74 -15.26 13.03
CA GLY A 158 33.49 -14.51 13.21
C GLY A 158 33.70 -13.00 13.22
N ARG A 159 34.78 -12.52 13.85
CA ARG A 159 35.14 -11.09 13.84
C ARG A 159 35.54 -10.59 12.46
N CYS A 160 36.34 -11.37 11.73
CA CYS A 160 36.69 -11.04 10.36
C CYS A 160 35.44 -10.96 9.48
N VAL A 161 34.52 -11.91 9.61
CA VAL A 161 33.24 -11.91 8.87
C VAL A 161 32.43 -10.66 9.19
N LEU A 162 32.27 -10.30 10.46
CA LEU A 162 31.54 -9.09 10.88
C LEU A 162 32.20 -7.80 10.37
N ALA A 163 33.53 -7.68 10.45
CA ALA A 163 34.24 -6.51 9.94
C ALA A 163 34.06 -6.36 8.42
N LEU A 164 34.23 -7.47 7.67
CA LEU A 164 34.07 -7.51 6.23
C LEU A 164 32.61 -7.25 5.81
N SER A 165 31.62 -7.78 6.53
CA SER A 165 30.21 -7.53 6.23
C SER A 165 29.83 -6.06 6.42
N GLY A 166 30.32 -5.42 7.49
CA GLY A 166 30.11 -3.97 7.70
C GLY A 166 30.77 -3.12 6.62
N ALA A 167 31.99 -3.48 6.21
CA ALA A 167 32.68 -2.81 5.09
C ALA A 167 31.93 -2.99 3.77
N PHE A 168 31.48 -4.21 3.48
CA PHE A 168 30.68 -4.50 2.29
C PHE A 168 29.40 -3.66 2.25
N VAL A 169 28.62 -3.67 3.33
CA VAL A 169 27.38 -2.87 3.46
C VAL A 169 27.66 -1.38 3.26
N LEU A 170 28.71 -0.84 3.88
CA LEU A 170 29.08 0.56 3.74
C LEU A 170 29.47 0.89 2.29
N VAL A 171 30.27 0.05 1.63
CA VAL A 171 30.70 0.25 0.24
C VAL A 171 29.50 0.25 -0.71
N VAL A 172 28.61 -0.75 -0.62
CA VAL A 172 27.42 -0.80 -1.50
C VAL A 172 26.46 0.35 -1.22
N HIS A 173 26.37 0.82 0.03
CA HIS A 173 25.55 1.97 0.37
C HIS A 173 26.14 3.27 -0.17
N LEU A 174 27.45 3.48 -0.04
CA LEU A 174 28.13 4.65 -0.62
C LEU A 174 28.03 4.64 -2.14
N HIS A 175 28.16 3.47 -2.77
CA HIS A 175 27.94 3.32 -4.21
C HIS A 175 26.51 3.72 -4.60
N ALA A 176 25.49 3.17 -3.94
CA ALA A 176 24.11 3.54 -4.22
C ALA A 176 23.82 5.02 -3.93
N ALA A 177 24.41 5.56 -2.86
CA ALA A 177 24.32 6.98 -2.50
C ALA A 177 25.02 7.90 -3.51
N SER A 178 25.97 7.39 -4.29
CA SER A 178 26.69 8.16 -5.31
C SER A 178 25.89 8.37 -6.60
N HIS A 179 24.83 7.60 -6.84
CA HIS A 179 23.99 7.79 -8.02
C HIS A 179 23.28 9.16 -7.98
N ALA A 180 23.25 9.80 -9.14
CA ALA A 180 22.51 11.04 -9.35
C ALA A 180 21.01 10.84 -9.10
N SER A 181 20.33 11.92 -8.71
CA SER A 181 18.87 11.95 -8.62
C SER A 181 18.27 12.15 -10.02
N ASN A 182 17.08 11.60 -10.24
CA ASN A 182 16.35 11.83 -11.49
C ASN A 182 15.32 12.96 -11.28
N PRO A 183 15.31 14.02 -12.11
CA PRO A 183 14.40 15.15 -11.95
C PRO A 183 12.92 14.79 -12.14
N ARG A 184 12.61 13.70 -12.86
CA ARG A 184 11.26 13.14 -13.05
C ARG A 184 10.81 12.25 -11.88
N CYS A 185 11.63 12.16 -10.83
CA CYS A 185 11.36 11.28 -9.70
C CYS A 185 10.79 12.02 -8.50
N LEU A 186 9.54 11.71 -8.15
CA LEU A 186 8.86 12.29 -7.00
C LEU A 186 9.28 11.60 -5.70
N VAL A 187 9.57 10.30 -5.75
CA VAL A 187 10.07 9.51 -4.61
C VAL A 187 11.35 8.77 -5.01
N GLN A 188 12.48 9.42 -4.74
CA GLN A 188 13.81 8.91 -5.04
C GLN A 188 14.17 7.73 -4.11
N VAL A 189 14.67 6.65 -4.70
CA VAL A 189 15.25 5.53 -3.96
C VAL A 189 16.70 5.31 -4.38
N ARG A 190 17.49 4.68 -3.51
CA ARG A 190 18.91 4.37 -3.77
C ARG A 190 19.22 2.94 -3.32
N PRO A 191 18.73 1.93 -4.04
CA PRO A 191 18.97 0.54 -3.71
C PRO A 191 20.42 0.14 -4.07
N TRP A 192 21.01 -0.74 -3.26
CA TRP A 192 22.42 -1.14 -3.35
C TRP A 192 22.86 -1.71 -4.71
N PHE A 193 21.94 -2.25 -5.50
CA PHE A 193 22.24 -2.89 -6.79
C PHE A 193 21.58 -2.18 -7.98
N ALA A 194 21.18 -0.92 -7.80
CA ALA A 194 20.83 -0.06 -8.92
C ALA A 194 22.06 0.14 -9.80
N ARG A 195 21.85 0.22 -11.12
CA ARG A 195 22.93 0.56 -12.07
C ARG A 195 22.95 2.04 -12.44
N GLN A 196 21.83 2.71 -12.21
CA GLN A 196 21.60 4.12 -12.53
C GLN A 196 20.61 4.72 -11.52
N ALA A 197 20.20 5.97 -11.74
CA ALA A 197 19.19 6.62 -10.90
C ALA A 197 17.94 5.74 -10.76
N ALA A 198 17.51 5.43 -9.54
CA ALA A 198 16.37 4.56 -9.27
C ALA A 198 15.20 5.36 -8.70
N CYS A 199 14.02 5.20 -9.28
CA CYS A 199 12.85 5.95 -8.88
C CYS A 199 11.71 5.03 -8.47
N SER A 200 11.07 5.29 -7.32
CA SER A 200 9.90 4.52 -6.91
C SER A 200 8.59 5.11 -7.45
N LEU A 201 8.47 6.44 -7.46
CA LEU A 201 7.33 7.17 -8.01
C LEU A 201 7.84 8.12 -9.08
N MET A 202 7.59 7.75 -10.33
CA MET A 202 8.08 8.47 -11.50
C MET A 202 6.92 9.23 -12.16
N GLU A 203 7.19 10.47 -12.55
CA GLU A 203 6.22 11.35 -13.19
C GLU A 203 6.73 11.82 -14.55
N ILE A 204 5.90 11.63 -15.58
CA ILE A 204 6.04 12.24 -16.89
C ILE A 204 5.05 13.41 -16.93
N ASN A 205 5.56 14.62 -16.68
CA ASN A 205 4.75 15.84 -16.70
C ASN A 205 5.14 16.71 -17.90
N CYS A 206 4.30 16.70 -18.93
CA CYS A 206 4.55 17.40 -20.19
C CYS A 206 4.47 18.93 -20.04
N ALA A 207 3.60 19.42 -19.14
CA ALA A 207 3.50 20.86 -18.85
C ALA A 207 4.79 21.42 -18.21
N ILE A 208 5.46 20.65 -17.35
CA ILE A 208 6.73 21.07 -16.73
C ILE A 208 7.89 20.95 -17.72
N THR A 209 7.91 19.88 -18.51
CA THR A 209 9.04 19.58 -19.41
C THR A 209 8.98 20.29 -20.76
N GLY A 210 7.83 20.89 -21.11
CA GLY A 210 7.60 21.52 -22.42
C GLY A 210 7.56 20.50 -23.57
N ARG A 211 7.32 19.23 -23.26
CA ARG A 211 7.24 18.10 -24.20
C ARG A 211 5.78 17.79 -24.54
N ILE A 212 5.55 16.99 -25.57
CA ILE A 212 4.19 16.64 -26.02
C ILE A 212 3.71 15.31 -25.43
N GLY A 213 4.62 14.37 -25.17
CA GLY A 213 4.33 13.05 -24.59
C GLY A 213 4.25 11.89 -25.59
N ASP A 214 4.89 12.06 -26.76
CA ASP A 214 4.96 11.02 -27.79
C ASP A 214 5.76 9.78 -27.34
N ALA A 215 5.86 8.78 -28.22
CA ALA A 215 6.59 7.55 -27.93
C ALA A 215 8.06 7.78 -27.55
N ALA A 216 8.73 8.79 -28.15
CA ALA A 216 10.12 9.10 -27.85
C ALA A 216 10.27 9.74 -26.47
N ASP A 217 9.36 10.64 -26.11
CA ASP A 217 9.28 11.26 -24.78
C ASP A 217 9.03 10.22 -23.68
N PHE A 218 8.10 9.29 -23.93
CA PHE A 218 7.79 8.20 -23.02
C PHE A 218 9.02 7.29 -22.82
N ASP A 219 9.63 6.83 -23.91
CA ASP A 219 10.81 5.99 -23.87
C ASP A 219 12.00 6.65 -23.16
N ASP A 220 12.27 7.93 -23.46
CA ASP A 220 13.30 8.73 -22.81
C ASP A 220 13.07 8.80 -21.29
N ALA A 221 11.82 8.96 -20.85
CA ALA A 221 11.48 8.94 -19.44
C ALA A 221 11.79 7.60 -18.78
N LEU A 222 11.36 6.49 -19.38
CA LEU A 222 11.62 5.17 -18.80
C LEU A 222 13.11 4.84 -18.79
N ARG A 223 13.86 5.18 -19.84
CA ARG A 223 15.32 4.93 -19.91
C ARG A 223 16.12 5.77 -18.92
N SER A 224 15.60 6.92 -18.50
CA SER A 224 16.26 7.80 -17.53
C SER A 224 16.32 7.24 -16.09
N SER A 225 15.61 6.13 -15.81
CA SER A 225 15.65 5.47 -14.49
C SER A 225 15.76 3.94 -14.60
N ASP A 226 16.30 3.29 -13.57
CA ASP A 226 16.34 1.82 -13.52
C ASP A 226 14.91 1.26 -13.36
N ALA A 227 14.38 0.69 -14.44
CA ALA A 227 13.03 0.14 -14.56
C ALA A 227 12.62 -0.81 -13.43
N ARG A 228 13.59 -1.49 -12.78
CA ARG A 228 13.31 -2.44 -11.69
C ARG A 228 12.76 -1.77 -10.44
N TRP A 229 12.93 -0.46 -10.29
CA TRP A 229 12.54 0.24 -9.07
C TRP A 229 11.29 1.09 -9.22
N VAL A 230 10.85 1.34 -10.46
CA VAL A 230 9.61 2.05 -10.76
C VAL A 230 8.44 1.22 -10.29
N SER A 231 7.79 1.71 -9.24
CA SER A 231 6.65 1.05 -8.60
C SER A 231 5.34 1.76 -8.90
N TYR A 232 5.39 3.05 -9.23
CA TYR A 232 4.23 3.81 -9.67
C TYR A 232 4.66 4.81 -10.75
N LEU A 233 4.06 4.71 -11.93
CA LEU A 233 4.26 5.62 -13.05
C LEU A 233 3.03 6.51 -13.22
N ILE A 234 3.25 7.81 -13.31
CA ILE A 234 2.21 8.81 -13.56
C ILE A 234 2.56 9.56 -14.85
N VAL A 235 1.57 9.76 -15.73
CA VAL A 235 1.65 10.64 -16.90
C VAL A 235 0.63 11.77 -16.73
N ARG A 236 1.06 13.02 -16.84
CA ARG A 236 0.20 14.19 -16.61
C ARG A 236 0.40 15.28 -17.66
N HIS A 237 -0.69 15.95 -18.00
CA HIS A 237 -0.70 17.17 -18.82
C HIS A 237 -0.06 17.00 -20.20
N CYS A 238 -0.14 15.81 -20.78
CA CYS A 238 0.43 15.51 -22.09
C CYS A 238 -0.65 15.62 -23.17
N SER A 239 -0.34 16.34 -24.25
CA SER A 239 -1.25 16.51 -25.38
C SER A 239 -1.39 15.24 -26.21
N THR A 240 -0.40 14.35 -26.13
CA THR A 240 -0.44 12.98 -26.64
C THR A 240 0.28 12.06 -25.64
N VAL A 241 -0.20 10.82 -25.47
CA VAL A 241 0.41 9.79 -24.62
C VAL A 241 0.48 8.51 -25.41
N HIS A 242 1.70 8.01 -25.60
CA HIS A 242 1.99 6.74 -26.28
C HIS A 242 2.66 5.79 -25.28
N VAL A 243 1.91 4.80 -24.79
CA VAL A 243 2.46 3.76 -23.92
C VAL A 243 3.18 2.73 -24.79
N THR A 244 4.51 2.75 -24.75
CA THR A 244 5.36 1.93 -25.61
C THR A 244 5.67 0.54 -25.02
N PRO A 245 6.22 -0.40 -25.80
CA PRO A 245 6.64 -1.72 -25.29
C PRO A 245 7.64 -1.68 -24.13
N LEU A 246 8.40 -0.60 -23.93
CA LEU A 246 9.28 -0.45 -22.76
C LEU A 246 8.51 -0.50 -21.44
N PHE A 247 7.21 -0.19 -21.47
CA PHE A 247 6.34 -0.34 -20.31
C PHE A 247 6.35 -1.76 -19.72
N LYS A 248 6.61 -2.79 -20.53
CA LYS A 248 6.76 -4.20 -20.09
C LYS A 248 8.04 -4.47 -19.28
N GLU A 249 9.00 -3.54 -19.26
CA GLU A 249 10.20 -3.65 -18.42
C GLU A 249 9.92 -3.31 -16.95
N LEU A 250 8.83 -2.62 -16.66
CA LEU A 250 8.44 -2.17 -15.31
C LEU A 250 7.84 -3.31 -14.48
N ARG A 251 8.64 -4.35 -14.20
CA ARG A 251 8.18 -5.58 -13.53
C ARG A 251 7.70 -5.42 -12.09
N HIS A 252 8.07 -4.32 -11.46
CA HIS A 252 7.71 -3.99 -10.09
C HIS A 252 6.60 -2.93 -10.00
N LEU A 253 6.01 -2.56 -11.14
CA LEU A 253 4.90 -1.62 -11.20
C LEU A 253 3.71 -2.15 -10.40
N VAL A 254 3.24 -1.29 -9.49
CA VAL A 254 2.09 -1.45 -8.62
C VAL A 254 0.93 -0.62 -9.11
N GLY A 255 1.20 0.56 -9.66
CA GLY A 255 0.18 1.47 -10.17
C GLY A 255 0.60 2.14 -11.47
N PHE A 256 -0.40 2.44 -12.31
CA PHE A 256 -0.23 3.31 -13.47
C PHE A 256 -1.35 4.33 -13.52
N LYS A 257 -1.00 5.62 -13.63
CA LYS A 257 -1.96 6.72 -13.66
C LYS A 257 -1.71 7.61 -14.86
N VAL A 258 -2.78 7.94 -15.57
CA VAL A 258 -2.79 9.00 -16.59
C VAL A 258 -3.80 10.04 -16.14
N PHE A 259 -3.35 11.29 -16.06
CA PHE A 259 -4.17 12.40 -15.59
C PHE A 259 -4.15 13.57 -16.59
N ASN A 260 -5.32 14.12 -16.89
CA ASN A 260 -5.49 15.34 -17.70
C ASN A 260 -4.62 15.31 -18.98
N SER A 261 -4.80 14.28 -19.80
CA SER A 261 -3.97 14.01 -20.98
C SER A 261 -4.78 13.35 -22.09
N THR A 262 -4.24 13.33 -23.31
CA THR A 262 -4.84 12.57 -24.43
C THR A 262 -4.07 11.26 -24.63
N LEU A 263 -4.72 10.13 -24.43
CA LEU A 263 -4.13 8.81 -24.66
C LEU A 263 -4.46 8.33 -26.07
N GLU A 264 -3.45 8.37 -26.95
CA GLU A 264 -3.59 7.96 -28.35
C GLU A 264 -3.25 6.50 -28.57
N HIS A 265 -2.16 6.02 -27.94
CA HIS A 265 -1.65 4.67 -28.14
C HIS A 265 -1.40 3.97 -26.80
N TRP A 266 -2.05 2.82 -26.60
CA TRP A 266 -1.70 1.84 -25.59
C TRP A 266 -2.21 0.48 -26.05
N ASP A 267 -1.39 -0.12 -26.92
CA ASP A 267 -1.75 -1.27 -27.72
C ASP A 267 -1.31 -2.60 -27.04
N ASP A 268 -1.61 -3.73 -27.68
CA ASP A 268 -1.35 -5.07 -27.14
C ASP A 268 0.15 -5.35 -26.91
N ASP A 269 1.03 -4.69 -27.67
CA ASP A 269 2.49 -4.79 -27.55
C ASP A 269 3.03 -4.10 -26.28
N ALA A 270 2.23 -3.26 -25.62
CA ALA A 270 2.48 -2.65 -24.32
C ALA A 270 1.44 -3.06 -23.25
N ALA A 271 0.69 -4.14 -23.49
CA ALA A 271 -0.36 -4.59 -22.58
C ALA A 271 0.13 -4.99 -21.19
N LEU A 272 -0.75 -4.77 -20.21
CA LEU A 272 -0.63 -5.32 -18.87
C LEU A 272 -0.75 -6.83 -18.92
N THR A 273 0.22 -7.52 -18.33
CA THR A 273 0.20 -8.98 -18.28
C THR A 273 0.69 -9.55 -16.96
N SER A 274 0.24 -10.75 -16.59
CA SER A 274 0.74 -11.48 -15.42
C SER A 274 2.26 -11.65 -15.45
N ARG A 275 2.84 -11.85 -16.64
CA ARG A 275 4.28 -12.02 -16.84
C ARG A 275 5.08 -10.74 -16.61
N HIS A 276 4.61 -9.61 -17.14
CA HIS A 276 5.37 -8.37 -17.17
C HIS A 276 5.03 -7.44 -16.00
N HIS A 277 3.83 -7.54 -15.42
CA HIS A 277 3.36 -6.65 -14.34
C HIS A 277 2.74 -7.45 -13.17
N PRO A 278 3.44 -8.44 -12.57
CA PRO A 278 2.87 -9.34 -11.56
C PRO A 278 2.46 -8.65 -10.24
N ARG A 279 2.90 -7.40 -10.03
CA ARG A 279 2.63 -6.60 -8.84
C ARG A 279 1.58 -5.52 -9.06
N MET A 280 1.05 -5.39 -10.28
CA MET A 280 0.06 -4.36 -10.59
C MET A 280 -1.18 -4.54 -9.71
N LEU A 281 -1.59 -3.47 -9.05
CA LEU A 281 -2.76 -3.39 -8.18
C LEU A 281 -3.83 -2.48 -8.76
N PHE A 282 -3.44 -1.35 -9.37
CA PHE A 282 -4.41 -0.35 -9.81
C PHE A 282 -4.02 0.36 -11.10
N VAL A 283 -5.03 0.80 -11.86
CA VAL A 283 -4.88 1.67 -13.03
C VAL A 283 -5.89 2.81 -12.94
N PHE A 284 -5.40 4.05 -13.01
CA PHE A 284 -6.24 5.26 -12.94
C PHE A 284 -6.14 6.07 -14.24
N LEU A 285 -7.26 6.27 -14.92
CA LEU A 285 -7.37 7.10 -16.13
C LEU A 285 -8.35 8.23 -15.86
N ILE A 286 -7.81 9.38 -15.45
CA ILE A 286 -8.59 10.48 -14.88
C ILE A 286 -8.50 11.71 -15.78
N GLN A 287 -9.63 12.21 -16.27
CA GLN A 287 -9.66 13.30 -17.24
C GLN A 287 -8.81 12.97 -18.49
N VAL A 288 -9.04 11.78 -19.07
CA VAL A 288 -8.27 11.29 -20.21
C VAL A 288 -9.14 11.27 -21.45
N ASN A 289 -8.65 11.91 -22.52
CA ASN A 289 -9.25 11.83 -23.84
C ASN A 289 -8.72 10.58 -24.56
N MET A 290 -9.61 9.74 -25.07
CA MET A 290 -9.33 8.45 -25.71
C MET A 290 -10.22 8.25 -26.93
N THR A 291 -9.69 7.67 -28.00
CA THR A 291 -10.50 7.26 -29.16
C THR A 291 -11.30 5.98 -28.87
N ALA A 292 -10.71 5.07 -28.10
CA ALA A 292 -11.32 3.86 -27.59
C ALA A 292 -10.64 3.46 -26.29
N LEU A 293 -11.27 2.58 -25.49
CA LEU A 293 -10.59 1.98 -24.36
C LEU A 293 -9.33 1.23 -24.86
N PRO A 294 -8.15 1.44 -24.24
CA PRO A 294 -6.88 0.93 -24.77
C PRO A 294 -6.77 -0.59 -24.65
N ALA A 295 -6.37 -1.26 -25.74
CA ALA A 295 -6.19 -2.71 -25.79
C ALA A 295 -5.22 -3.23 -24.73
N GLY A 296 -4.22 -2.42 -24.37
CA GLY A 296 -3.28 -2.72 -23.31
C GLY A 296 -3.90 -2.91 -21.92
N LEU A 297 -5.14 -2.48 -21.70
CA LEU A 297 -5.87 -2.61 -20.43
C LEU A 297 -6.87 -3.78 -20.39
N TYR A 298 -7.05 -4.52 -21.49
CA TYR A 298 -7.91 -5.72 -21.52
C TYR A 298 -7.31 -6.88 -22.32
N GLY A 299 -5.98 -6.98 -22.29
CA GLY A 299 -5.23 -8.13 -22.81
C GLY A 299 -5.69 -9.46 -22.19
N ARG A 300 -5.30 -10.57 -22.82
CA ARG A 300 -5.80 -11.91 -22.44
C ARG A 300 -5.35 -12.42 -21.07
N ASP A 301 -4.22 -11.93 -20.59
CA ASP A 301 -3.50 -12.42 -19.40
C ASP A 301 -3.31 -11.27 -18.39
N LEU A 302 -4.39 -10.61 -17.96
CA LEU A 302 -4.28 -9.48 -17.03
C LEU A 302 -3.61 -9.88 -15.69
N PRO A 303 -2.88 -8.96 -15.04
CA PRO A 303 -2.20 -9.24 -13.78
C PRO A 303 -3.15 -9.81 -12.72
N PRO A 304 -2.75 -10.88 -12.00
CA PRO A 304 -3.63 -11.59 -11.07
C PRO A 304 -3.94 -10.78 -9.80
N ARG A 305 -3.21 -9.69 -9.57
CA ARG A 305 -3.37 -8.79 -8.42
C ARG A 305 -4.01 -7.46 -8.80
N LEU A 306 -4.41 -7.27 -10.05
CA LEU A 306 -5.14 -6.08 -10.45
C LEU A 306 -6.51 -6.10 -9.76
N LEU A 307 -6.69 -5.18 -8.82
CA LEU A 307 -7.87 -5.10 -7.95
C LEU A 307 -8.67 -3.83 -8.20
N ASP A 308 -8.10 -2.83 -8.85
CA ASP A 308 -8.70 -1.51 -8.93
C ASP A 308 -8.51 -0.90 -10.32
N ILE A 309 -9.60 -0.52 -10.97
CA ILE A 309 -9.58 0.20 -12.24
C ILE A 309 -10.54 1.37 -12.10
N GLU A 310 -10.00 2.57 -12.26
CA GLU A 310 -10.78 3.79 -12.14
C GLU A 310 -10.59 4.63 -13.38
N ILE A 311 -11.69 4.86 -14.08
CA ILE A 311 -11.76 5.70 -15.27
C ILE A 311 -12.82 6.75 -14.97
N CYS A 312 -12.40 8.01 -14.92
CA CYS A 312 -13.26 9.11 -14.53
C CYS A 312 -13.07 10.28 -15.48
N ARG A 313 -14.17 10.85 -15.98
CA ARG A 313 -14.18 11.97 -16.94
C ARG A 313 -13.43 11.61 -18.22
N THR A 314 -14.15 11.05 -19.19
CA THR A 314 -13.59 10.71 -20.51
C THR A 314 -14.63 10.93 -21.60
N ASN A 315 -14.16 11.03 -22.85
CA ASN A 315 -14.98 11.17 -24.05
C ASN A 315 -15.46 9.82 -24.63
N LEU A 316 -15.22 8.70 -23.92
CA LEU A 316 -15.67 7.39 -24.37
C LEU A 316 -17.20 7.29 -24.32
N THR A 317 -17.78 6.80 -25.42
CA THR A 317 -19.23 6.59 -25.56
C THR A 317 -19.64 5.13 -25.44
N THR A 318 -18.67 4.20 -25.48
CA THR A 318 -18.89 2.74 -25.41
C THR A 318 -17.73 2.04 -24.70
N LEU A 319 -17.94 0.77 -24.36
CA LEU A 319 -16.91 -0.12 -23.81
C LEU A 319 -16.79 -1.37 -24.70
N PRO A 320 -15.58 -1.96 -24.84
CA PRO A 320 -15.41 -3.21 -25.57
C PRO A 320 -16.24 -4.35 -24.96
N SER A 321 -16.97 -5.10 -25.78
CA SER A 321 -17.78 -6.24 -25.30
C SER A 321 -16.96 -7.36 -24.65
N VAL A 322 -15.67 -7.45 -24.98
CA VAL A 322 -14.75 -8.46 -24.43
C VAL A 322 -14.45 -8.27 -22.95
N LEU A 323 -14.73 -7.10 -22.35
CA LEU A 323 -14.38 -6.82 -20.95
C LEU A 323 -15.01 -7.82 -19.97
N SER A 324 -16.23 -8.28 -20.23
CA SER A 324 -16.93 -9.27 -19.40
C SER A 324 -16.18 -10.60 -19.25
N SER A 325 -15.33 -10.92 -20.22
CA SER A 325 -14.48 -12.12 -20.21
C SER A 325 -13.02 -11.87 -19.79
N ARG A 326 -12.57 -10.61 -19.77
CA ARG A 326 -11.17 -10.24 -19.56
C ARG A 326 -10.90 -9.62 -18.20
N TRP A 327 -11.74 -8.71 -17.76
CA TRP A 327 -11.55 -8.02 -16.48
C TRP A 327 -11.90 -8.92 -15.29
N PRO A 328 -11.12 -8.87 -14.19
CA PRO A 328 -11.43 -9.62 -12.98
C PRO A 328 -12.80 -9.22 -12.40
N ARG A 329 -13.59 -10.19 -11.95
CA ARG A 329 -14.94 -9.92 -11.38
C ARG A 329 -14.92 -9.16 -10.06
N GLY A 330 -13.81 -9.27 -9.31
CA GLY A 330 -13.62 -8.65 -7.99
C GLY A 330 -12.99 -7.27 -8.03
N LEU A 331 -12.94 -6.61 -9.20
CA LEU A 331 -12.43 -5.25 -9.31
C LEU A 331 -13.26 -4.28 -8.45
N PHE A 332 -12.56 -3.36 -7.80
CA PHE A 332 -13.09 -2.06 -7.48
C PHE A 332 -13.09 -1.25 -8.77
N LEU A 333 -14.29 -0.94 -9.28
CA LEU A 333 -14.46 -0.39 -10.62
C LEU A 333 -15.15 0.96 -10.56
N LEU A 334 -14.44 2.02 -10.94
CA LEU A 334 -15.06 3.33 -11.13
C LEU A 334 -15.13 3.63 -12.62
N LEU A 335 -16.35 3.80 -13.13
CA LEU A 335 -16.61 4.24 -14.50
C LEU A 335 -17.52 5.46 -14.42
N GLU A 336 -16.94 6.63 -14.18
CA GLU A 336 -17.67 7.85 -13.83
C GLU A 336 -17.51 8.95 -14.89
N GLU A 337 -18.57 9.71 -15.14
CA GLU A 337 -18.56 10.84 -16.09
C GLU A 337 -18.03 10.44 -17.49
N PHE A 338 -18.56 9.35 -18.03
CA PHE A 338 -18.39 8.97 -19.44
C PHE A 338 -19.41 9.70 -20.31
N GLN A 339 -19.23 9.62 -21.64
CA GLN A 339 -20.19 10.10 -22.63
C GLN A 339 -21.06 8.96 -23.18
N PHE A 340 -21.46 8.03 -22.32
CA PHE A 340 -22.33 6.92 -22.73
C PHE A 340 -23.67 7.42 -23.29
N GLU A 341 -24.06 6.89 -24.45
CA GLU A 341 -25.40 7.16 -25.01
C GLU A 341 -26.49 6.37 -24.27
N SER A 342 -26.14 5.19 -23.74
CA SER A 342 -27.01 4.30 -22.99
C SER A 342 -26.21 3.41 -22.04
N PHE A 343 -26.89 2.71 -21.13
CA PHE A 343 -26.23 1.76 -20.23
C PHE A 343 -25.48 0.65 -21.03
N PRO A 344 -24.16 0.46 -20.84
CA PRO A 344 -23.40 -0.57 -21.55
C PRO A 344 -23.74 -1.98 -21.08
N SER A 345 -24.22 -2.86 -21.97
CA SER A 345 -24.60 -4.25 -21.62
C SER A 345 -23.44 -5.05 -21.00
N VAL A 346 -22.20 -4.77 -21.42
CA VAL A 346 -21.01 -5.43 -20.89
C VAL A 346 -20.84 -5.27 -19.38
N ILE A 347 -21.30 -4.15 -18.80
CA ILE A 347 -21.24 -3.93 -17.34
C ILE A 347 -22.22 -4.88 -16.62
N ALA A 348 -23.39 -5.15 -17.21
CA ALA A 348 -24.33 -6.12 -16.66
C ALA A 348 -23.77 -7.56 -16.75
N GLU A 349 -23.17 -7.91 -17.90
CA GLU A 349 -22.53 -9.22 -18.11
C GLU A 349 -21.38 -9.49 -17.13
N MET A 350 -20.60 -8.45 -16.79
CA MET A 350 -19.48 -8.55 -15.86
C MET A 350 -19.87 -8.98 -14.44
N LYS A 351 -21.10 -8.66 -14.00
CA LYS A 351 -21.57 -8.82 -12.62
C LYS A 351 -20.56 -8.30 -11.57
N PRO A 352 -20.26 -6.98 -11.60
CA PRO A 352 -19.24 -6.40 -10.72
C PRO A 352 -19.63 -6.52 -9.24
N HIS A 353 -18.62 -6.57 -8.37
CA HIS A 353 -18.85 -6.61 -6.93
C HIS A 353 -18.87 -5.21 -6.31
N TYR A 354 -18.01 -4.32 -6.82
CA TYR A 354 -17.88 -2.94 -6.37
C TYR A 354 -17.82 -2.05 -7.59
N VAL A 355 -18.88 -1.28 -7.83
CA VAL A 355 -18.95 -0.40 -9.02
C VAL A 355 -19.48 0.98 -8.70
N SER A 356 -18.84 1.99 -9.27
CA SER A 356 -19.42 3.32 -9.43
C SER A 356 -19.70 3.60 -10.89
N LEU A 357 -20.92 4.08 -11.15
CA LEU A 357 -21.41 4.53 -12.44
C LEU A 357 -21.93 5.97 -12.32
N ALA A 358 -21.37 6.75 -11.40
CA ALA A 358 -21.79 8.13 -11.15
C ALA A 358 -21.66 9.00 -12.41
N LEU A 359 -22.59 9.95 -12.56
CA LEU A 359 -22.51 11.03 -13.55
C LEU A 359 -22.48 10.57 -15.03
N ASN A 360 -23.07 9.42 -15.35
CA ASN A 360 -23.13 8.90 -16.72
C ASN A 360 -24.43 9.26 -17.46
N GLY A 361 -25.31 10.06 -16.85
CA GLY A 361 -26.56 10.50 -17.48
C GLY A 361 -27.61 9.39 -17.67
N PHE A 362 -27.46 8.24 -17.00
CA PHE A 362 -28.39 7.12 -17.17
C PHE A 362 -29.80 7.44 -16.65
N THR A 363 -30.82 7.21 -17.47
CA THR A 363 -32.23 7.31 -17.08
C THR A 363 -32.79 5.97 -16.60
N THR A 364 -32.26 4.87 -17.13
CA THR A 364 -32.66 3.49 -16.81
C THR A 364 -31.43 2.58 -16.70
N ILE A 365 -31.53 1.55 -15.86
CA ILE A 365 -30.52 0.48 -15.74
C ILE A 365 -31.20 -0.85 -16.07
N PRO A 366 -30.63 -1.69 -16.96
CA PRO A 366 -31.21 -2.95 -17.37
C PRO A 366 -31.35 -3.94 -16.21
N VAL A 367 -32.37 -4.79 -16.27
CA VAL A 367 -32.70 -5.78 -15.23
C VAL A 367 -31.52 -6.74 -14.97
N GLU A 368 -30.80 -7.11 -16.03
CA GLU A 368 -29.65 -8.01 -16.01
C GLU A 368 -28.53 -7.51 -15.09
N PHE A 369 -28.37 -6.19 -14.93
CA PHE A 369 -27.39 -5.61 -14.02
C PHE A 369 -27.78 -5.84 -12.54
N TRP A 370 -29.08 -5.73 -12.26
CA TRP A 370 -29.63 -5.93 -10.92
C TRP A 370 -29.65 -7.41 -10.51
N GLU A 371 -29.69 -8.34 -11.47
CA GLU A 371 -29.57 -9.79 -11.21
C GLU A 371 -28.13 -10.23 -10.86
N ASN A 372 -27.63 -9.70 -9.74
CA ASN A 372 -26.25 -9.86 -9.26
C ASN A 372 -26.20 -10.08 -7.74
N ASP A 373 -26.04 -11.33 -7.28
CA ASP A 373 -25.94 -11.70 -5.86
C ASP A 373 -24.62 -11.29 -5.19
N LYS A 374 -23.71 -10.64 -5.93
CA LYS A 374 -22.40 -10.21 -5.46
C LYS A 374 -22.19 -8.70 -5.51
N LEU A 375 -23.22 -7.92 -5.86
CA LEU A 375 -23.11 -6.46 -5.90
C LEU A 375 -23.14 -5.88 -4.48
N TYR A 376 -21.96 -5.61 -3.93
CA TYR A 376 -21.79 -5.15 -2.55
C TYR A 376 -21.70 -3.62 -2.42
N PHE A 377 -21.18 -2.96 -3.45
CA PHE A 377 -21.05 -1.51 -3.50
C PHE A 377 -21.59 -1.00 -4.84
N LEU A 378 -22.48 -0.02 -4.77
CA LEU A 378 -23.04 0.63 -5.96
C LEU A 378 -23.13 2.13 -5.75
N ASN A 379 -22.50 2.91 -6.63
CA ASN A 379 -22.68 4.35 -6.69
C ASN A 379 -23.31 4.77 -8.03
N LEU A 380 -24.47 5.42 -7.95
CA LEU A 380 -25.26 5.93 -9.07
C LEU A 380 -25.46 7.45 -9.02
N ASN A 381 -24.67 8.15 -8.22
CA ASN A 381 -24.83 9.58 -7.99
C ASN A 381 -24.97 10.38 -9.29
N GLY A 382 -25.88 11.36 -9.28
CA GLY A 382 -26.06 12.32 -10.38
C GLY A 382 -26.59 11.73 -11.69
N ASN A 383 -27.05 10.47 -11.69
CA ASN A 383 -27.80 9.92 -12.83
C ASN A 383 -29.30 10.23 -12.69
N PRO A 384 -30.02 10.64 -13.75
CA PRO A 384 -31.45 10.94 -13.72
C PRO A 384 -32.37 9.69 -13.65
N ILE A 385 -31.97 8.69 -12.85
CA ILE A 385 -32.71 7.43 -12.68
C ILE A 385 -33.94 7.69 -11.82
N SER A 386 -35.12 7.33 -12.33
CA SER A 386 -36.40 7.47 -11.61
C SER A 386 -37.00 6.15 -11.13
N THR A 387 -36.69 5.04 -11.81
CA THR A 387 -37.31 3.74 -11.54
C THR A 387 -36.25 2.67 -11.26
N LEU A 388 -36.52 1.86 -10.25
CA LEU A 388 -35.78 0.65 -9.90
C LEU A 388 -36.66 -0.58 -10.25
N PRO A 389 -36.08 -1.73 -10.59
CA PRO A 389 -36.86 -2.89 -11.02
C PRO A 389 -37.75 -3.42 -9.89
N PRO A 390 -38.98 -3.88 -10.17
CA PRO A 390 -39.80 -4.57 -9.19
C PRO A 390 -39.26 -5.98 -8.89
N VAL A 391 -39.65 -6.56 -7.76
CA VAL A 391 -39.20 -7.91 -7.37
C VAL A 391 -39.56 -8.98 -8.42
N SER A 392 -40.69 -8.82 -9.11
CA SER A 392 -41.15 -9.74 -10.16
C SER A 392 -40.25 -9.77 -11.40
N ALA A 393 -39.40 -8.76 -11.59
CA ALA A 393 -38.44 -8.69 -12.69
C ALA A 393 -37.13 -9.41 -12.36
N LEU A 394 -36.86 -9.77 -11.10
CA LEU A 394 -35.57 -10.29 -10.66
C LEU A 394 -35.67 -11.75 -10.22
N ARG A 395 -34.78 -12.60 -10.74
CA ARG A 395 -34.59 -13.97 -10.21
C ARG A 395 -33.73 -14.00 -8.96
N VAL A 396 -32.83 -13.04 -8.84
CA VAL A 396 -31.85 -12.90 -7.77
C VAL A 396 -31.73 -11.42 -7.45
N VAL A 397 -31.65 -11.09 -6.16
CA VAL A 397 -31.58 -9.71 -5.67
C VAL A 397 -30.17 -9.40 -5.17
N PRO A 398 -29.67 -8.17 -5.36
CA PRO A 398 -28.33 -7.80 -4.94
C PRO A 398 -28.29 -7.45 -3.44
N PRO A 399 -27.18 -7.74 -2.73
CA PRO A 399 -27.07 -7.50 -1.29
C PRO A 399 -26.89 -6.01 -0.93
N LEU A 400 -26.18 -5.23 -1.75
CA LEU A 400 -26.05 -3.76 -1.64
C LEU A 400 -25.94 -3.18 -0.20
N PRO A 401 -24.97 -3.60 0.63
CA PRO A 401 -24.71 -2.98 1.92
C PRO A 401 -24.32 -1.50 1.81
N TRP A 402 -23.66 -1.09 0.72
CA TRP A 402 -23.37 0.32 0.48
C TRP A 402 -23.94 0.78 -0.85
N TRP A 403 -24.82 1.79 -0.80
CA TRP A 403 -25.54 2.27 -1.97
C TRP A 403 -25.60 3.80 -1.99
N TRP A 404 -25.05 4.41 -3.04
CA TRP A 404 -25.15 5.84 -3.31
C TRP A 404 -26.08 6.09 -4.49
N MET A 405 -27.02 7.00 -4.30
CA MET A 405 -28.00 7.45 -5.29
C MET A 405 -28.29 8.95 -5.12
N ILE A 406 -27.31 9.71 -4.62
CA ILE A 406 -27.42 11.16 -4.37
C ILE A 406 -27.76 11.86 -5.69
N ARG A 407 -28.73 12.78 -5.66
CA ARG A 407 -29.21 13.54 -6.83
C ARG A 407 -29.65 12.64 -7.99
N THR A 408 -30.29 11.52 -7.67
CA THR A 408 -31.11 10.75 -8.61
C THR A 408 -32.58 11.16 -8.48
N ASN A 409 -33.46 10.62 -9.33
CA ASN A 409 -34.90 10.86 -9.28
C ASN A 409 -35.68 9.70 -8.61
N VAL A 410 -34.99 8.89 -7.82
CA VAL A 410 -35.58 7.73 -7.13
C VAL A 410 -36.52 8.21 -6.02
N SER A 411 -37.78 7.81 -6.09
CA SER A 411 -38.82 8.20 -5.13
C SER A 411 -39.09 7.17 -4.04
N SER A 412 -38.72 5.90 -4.25
CA SER A 412 -38.93 4.83 -3.29
C SER A 412 -37.88 3.73 -3.45
N LEU A 413 -37.57 3.04 -2.35
CA LEU A 413 -36.76 1.81 -2.40
C LEU A 413 -37.65 0.62 -2.79
N PRO A 414 -37.14 -0.31 -3.60
CA PRO A 414 -37.93 -1.44 -4.06
C PRO A 414 -38.18 -2.45 -2.93
N ASP A 415 -39.28 -3.21 -3.03
CA ASP A 415 -39.69 -4.16 -2.00
C ASP A 415 -38.69 -5.28 -1.75
N TRP A 416 -37.91 -5.65 -2.77
CA TRP A 416 -36.88 -6.67 -2.66
C TRP A 416 -35.66 -6.23 -1.85
N TYR A 417 -35.47 -4.92 -1.63
CA TYR A 417 -34.32 -4.44 -0.89
C TYR A 417 -34.52 -4.63 0.61
N ASP A 418 -33.69 -5.49 1.18
CA ASP A 418 -33.66 -5.79 2.60
C ASP A 418 -32.84 -4.72 3.36
N LEU A 419 -33.53 -3.90 4.15
CA LEU A 419 -32.92 -2.84 4.95
C LEU A 419 -32.02 -3.39 6.07
N ASP A 420 -32.20 -4.64 6.51
CA ASP A 420 -31.35 -5.24 7.53
C ASP A 420 -29.97 -5.63 6.95
N SER A 421 -29.86 -5.77 5.62
CA SER A 421 -28.59 -5.98 4.90
C SER A 421 -27.82 -4.67 4.64
N ALA A 422 -28.49 -3.53 4.77
CA ALA A 422 -27.91 -2.22 4.53
C ALA A 422 -26.91 -1.83 5.63
N ARG A 423 -25.71 -1.37 5.22
CA ARG A 423 -24.79 -0.65 6.12
C ARG A 423 -25.03 0.84 6.05
N ARG A 424 -25.18 1.39 4.84
CA ARG A 424 -25.52 2.79 4.62
C ARG A 424 -26.05 3.02 3.21
N ILE A 425 -27.08 3.85 3.11
CA ILE A 425 -27.65 4.32 1.85
C ILE A 425 -27.49 5.84 1.82
N PHE A 426 -26.94 6.39 0.75
CA PHE A 426 -26.81 7.84 0.58
C PHE A 426 -27.74 8.27 -0.55
N ALA A 427 -28.77 9.04 -0.20
CA ALA A 427 -29.84 9.40 -1.13
C ALA A 427 -30.18 10.89 -1.09
N GLY A 428 -29.27 11.74 -0.61
CA GLY A 428 -29.51 13.18 -0.56
C GLY A 428 -29.92 13.77 -1.92
N GLY A 429 -30.90 14.68 -1.90
CA GLY A 429 -31.39 15.34 -3.12
C GLY A 429 -32.20 14.42 -4.04
N THR A 430 -32.80 13.37 -3.49
CA THR A 430 -33.77 12.52 -4.17
C THR A 430 -35.19 12.79 -3.66
N PRO A 431 -36.25 12.52 -4.46
CA PRO A 431 -37.63 12.57 -3.97
C PRO A 431 -37.89 11.64 -2.77
N LEU A 432 -37.15 10.51 -2.66
CA LEU A 432 -37.18 9.63 -1.49
C LEU A 432 -36.80 10.39 -0.20
N CYS A 433 -35.74 11.18 -0.23
CA CYS A 433 -35.32 11.97 0.93
C CYS A 433 -36.26 13.14 1.23
N GLU A 434 -36.89 13.74 0.22
CA GLU A 434 -37.94 14.74 0.41
C GLU A 434 -39.12 14.13 1.18
N GLN A 435 -39.58 12.94 0.77
CA GLN A 435 -40.64 12.22 1.47
C GLN A 435 -40.25 11.90 2.92
N LEU A 436 -39.04 11.37 3.14
CA LEU A 436 -38.53 11.07 4.49
C LEU A 436 -38.52 12.30 5.40
N SER A 437 -38.13 13.46 4.87
CA SER A 437 -38.10 14.72 5.61
C SER A 437 -39.50 15.31 5.88
N SER A 438 -40.44 15.16 4.94
CA SER A 438 -41.79 15.70 5.03
C SER A 438 -42.67 15.00 6.06
N GLY A 439 -42.27 13.81 6.53
CA GLY A 439 -43.05 13.06 7.52
C GLY A 439 -44.40 12.57 7.00
N VAL A 440 -44.62 12.60 5.67
CA VAL A 440 -45.78 11.99 5.00
C VAL A 440 -45.65 10.48 5.16
N THR A 441 -46.02 10.00 6.34
CA THR A 441 -45.98 8.60 6.70
C THR A 441 -47.09 7.89 5.93
N ALA A 442 -46.72 6.92 5.11
CA ALA A 442 -47.65 5.84 4.79
C ALA A 442 -47.95 5.12 6.11
N VAL A 443 -49.11 5.40 6.71
CA VAL A 443 -49.60 4.84 7.98
C VAL A 443 -49.50 3.31 8.00
N GLU A 444 -49.49 2.67 6.84
CA GLU A 444 -49.41 1.22 6.65
C GLU A 444 -48.05 0.57 6.97
N ASN A 445 -46.94 1.32 7.14
CA ASN A 445 -45.64 0.65 7.37
C ASN A 445 -44.63 1.43 8.23
N LYS A 446 -45.09 1.94 9.38
CA LYS A 446 -44.30 2.73 10.34
C LYS A 446 -42.93 2.10 10.69
N ARG A 447 -42.85 0.78 10.84
CA ARG A 447 -41.59 0.08 11.17
C ARG A 447 -40.55 0.18 10.04
N ARG A 448 -40.96 -0.07 8.80
CA ARG A 448 -40.07 0.04 7.62
C ARG A 448 -39.62 1.49 7.44
N TRP A 449 -40.50 2.45 7.65
CA TRP A 449 -40.18 3.88 7.62
C TRP A 449 -39.12 4.27 8.65
N GLU A 450 -39.28 3.86 9.90
CA GLU A 450 -38.29 4.12 10.97
C GLU A 450 -36.93 3.48 10.67
N GLN A 451 -36.90 2.30 10.05
CA GLN A 451 -35.65 1.69 9.58
C GLN A 451 -35.01 2.51 8.46
N MET A 452 -35.79 2.91 7.46
CA MET A 452 -35.33 3.76 6.35
C MET A 452 -34.73 5.07 6.86
N ALA A 453 -35.41 5.75 7.78
CA ALA A 453 -34.93 7.02 8.37
C ALA A 453 -33.61 6.88 9.16
N ARG A 454 -33.26 5.67 9.63
CA ARG A 454 -31.98 5.39 10.30
C ARG A 454 -30.85 5.04 9.32
N MET A 455 -31.18 4.33 8.25
CA MET A 455 -30.19 3.79 7.31
C MET A 455 -29.86 4.74 6.15
N ILE A 456 -30.80 5.62 5.79
CA ILE A 456 -30.68 6.55 4.67
C ILE A 456 -30.11 7.88 5.16
N ASP A 457 -28.95 8.22 4.63
CA ASP A 457 -28.33 9.52 4.75
C ASP A 457 -28.85 10.43 3.63
N CYS A 458 -29.62 11.45 4.03
CA CYS A 458 -30.20 12.45 3.14
C CYS A 458 -29.33 13.71 2.97
N SER A 459 -28.08 13.70 3.45
CA SER A 459 -27.16 14.81 3.26
C SER A 459 -26.81 15.00 1.77
N VAL A 460 -26.81 16.25 1.33
CA VAL A 460 -26.45 16.63 -0.04
C VAL A 460 -25.05 17.25 -0.02
N PRO A 461 -24.10 16.75 -0.81
CA PRO A 461 -22.82 17.42 -0.99
C PRO A 461 -23.03 18.85 -1.52
N LEU A 462 -22.32 19.81 -0.91
CA LEU A 462 -22.44 21.24 -1.22
C LEU A 462 -22.16 21.57 -2.70
N GLU A 463 -21.35 20.77 -3.39
CA GLU A 463 -20.96 20.96 -4.78
C GLU A 463 -21.25 19.68 -5.60
N GLN A 464 -21.80 19.79 -6.82
CA GLN A 464 -22.07 18.65 -7.73
C GLN A 464 -20.81 17.84 -8.05
N VAL A 465 -19.69 18.55 -8.11
CA VAL A 465 -18.32 18.08 -8.13
C VAL A 465 -18.09 16.90 -7.16
N LYS A 466 -18.68 16.92 -5.97
CA LYS A 466 -18.49 15.88 -4.94
C LYS A 466 -19.35 14.62 -5.14
N LEU A 467 -19.94 14.42 -6.32
CA LEU A 467 -20.73 13.23 -6.66
C LEU A 467 -19.87 12.05 -7.14
N HIS A 468 -18.66 12.33 -7.63
CA HIS A 468 -17.68 11.31 -7.97
C HIS A 468 -17.29 10.52 -6.72
N HIS A 469 -17.03 9.23 -6.88
CA HIS A 469 -16.30 8.47 -5.89
C HIS A 469 -14.80 8.81 -5.95
N TYR A 470 -14.25 8.91 -7.17
CA TYR A 470 -12.89 9.39 -7.34
C TYR A 470 -12.82 10.88 -6.96
N PRO A 471 -11.88 11.31 -6.11
CA PRO A 471 -11.81 12.70 -5.67
C PRO A 471 -11.15 13.61 -6.73
N ILE A 472 -11.68 13.61 -7.96
CA ILE A 472 -11.07 14.22 -9.16
C ILE A 472 -10.75 15.71 -8.98
N TYR A 473 -11.51 16.42 -8.16
CA TYR A 473 -11.34 17.85 -7.92
C TYR A 473 -10.29 18.17 -6.87
N ASN A 474 -10.00 17.21 -6.01
CA ASN A 474 -8.90 17.31 -5.07
C ASN A 474 -7.61 16.74 -5.65
N GLU A 475 -7.61 16.25 -6.90
CA GLU A 475 -6.44 15.64 -7.52
C GLU A 475 -5.23 16.58 -7.53
N LEU A 476 -5.41 17.86 -7.85
CA LEU A 476 -4.34 18.87 -7.80
C LEU A 476 -3.98 19.30 -6.36
N VAL A 477 -4.88 19.08 -5.39
CA VAL A 477 -4.64 19.39 -3.97
C VAL A 477 -3.89 18.24 -3.28
N TYR A 478 -4.24 17.01 -3.60
CA TYR A 478 -3.62 15.79 -3.09
C TYR A 478 -2.27 15.54 -3.78
N ASN A 479 -2.20 15.83 -5.09
CA ASN A 479 -1.02 15.61 -5.93
C ASN A 479 -0.60 16.91 -6.63
N PRO A 480 -0.07 17.89 -5.87
CA PRO A 480 0.37 19.19 -6.40
C PRO A 480 1.65 19.13 -7.23
#